data_AF-A0A2V5PXY3-F1
#
_entry.id   AF-A0A2V5PXY3-F1
#
_cell.length_a   1.000
_cell.length_b   1.000
_cell.length_c   1.000
_cell.angle_alpha   90.00
_cell.angle_beta   90.00
_cell.angle_gamma   90.00
#
_symmetry.space_group_name_H-M   'P 1'
#
loop_
_entity.id
_entity.type
_entity.pdbx_description
1 polymer ?
#
loop_
_entity_poly.entity_id
_entity_poly.type
_entity_poly.pdbx_seq_one_letter_code
_entity_poly.pdbx_strand_id
1 'polypeptide(L)'
;MSWSLPVFRVAGIQLRIHITFLLLIAWLAFGYYAQGGSAVAASRVIFVLLLFLCVVLHEFGHAFAAKAFGINTPDITLLPIGGVARLERMPEEPVQELIIAVAGPLVNVVIA
;
A
#
# COMPACT_ATOMS: atom_id res chain seq x y z
N MET A 1 -12.91 -2.11 8.79
CA MET A 1 -13.65 -1.85 7.53
C MET A 1 -14.15 -3.17 6.96
N SER A 2 -15.47 -3.35 6.83
CA SER A 2 -16.11 -4.63 6.49
C SER A 2 -15.89 -5.10 5.03
N TRP A 3 -15.41 -4.23 4.15
CA TRP A 3 -15.26 -4.49 2.71
C TRP A 3 -13.79 -4.70 2.28
N SER A 4 -12.98 -5.29 3.15
CA SER A 4 -11.55 -5.52 2.90
C SER A 4 -11.16 -6.99 3.04
N LEU A 5 -10.51 -7.51 1.99
CA LEU A 5 -10.08 -8.90 1.87
C LEU A 5 -8.63 -9.03 2.34
N PRO A 6 -8.31 -9.97 3.26
CA PRO A 6 -6.93 -10.25 3.63
C PRO A 6 -6.19 -10.89 2.45
N VAL A 7 -4.99 -10.41 2.14
CA VAL A 7 -4.16 -10.92 1.05
C VAL A 7 -3.05 -11.82 1.60
N PHE A 8 -2.19 -11.24 2.44
CA PHE A 8 -1.09 -11.94 3.09
C PHE A 8 -0.70 -11.24 4.40
N ARG A 9 0.12 -11.90 5.21
CA ARG A 9 0.66 -11.36 6.46
C ARG A 9 2.18 -11.39 6.44
N VAL A 10 2.83 -10.27 6.74
CA VAL A 10 4.29 -10.14 6.82
C VAL A 10 4.65 -9.46 8.13
N ALA A 11 5.56 -10.05 8.90
CA ALA A 11 6.09 -9.50 10.15
C ALA A 11 5.02 -9.07 11.20
N GLY A 12 3.85 -9.71 11.19
CA GLY A 12 2.71 -9.40 12.06
C GLY A 12 1.71 -8.39 11.47
N ILE A 13 2.01 -7.81 10.32
CA ILE A 13 1.18 -6.82 9.62
C ILE A 13 0.34 -7.54 8.56
N GLN A 14 -0.99 -7.41 8.63
CA GLN A 14 -1.90 -7.97 7.65
C GLN A 14 -2.11 -7.01 6.48
N LEU A 15 -1.68 -7.38 5.27
CA LEU A 15 -2.08 -6.65 4.06
C LEU A 15 -3.52 -7.01 3.71
N ARG A 16 -4.32 -5.99 3.46
CA ARG A 16 -5.72 -6.10 3.05
C ARG A 16 -5.94 -5.28 1.77
N ILE A 17 -6.82 -5.74 0.91
CA ILE A 17 -7.29 -5.00 -0.26
C ILE A 17 -8.75 -4.65 -0.06
N HIS A 18 -9.09 -3.36 -0.16
CA HIS A 18 -10.48 -2.93 -0.17
C HIS A 18 -11.13 -3.23 -1.52
N ILE A 19 -12.41 -3.59 -1.53
CA ILE A 19 -13.14 -3.93 -2.77
C ILE A 19 -13.09 -2.78 -3.79
N THR A 20 -13.07 -1.52 -3.34
CA THR A 20 -12.94 -0.35 -4.22
C THR A 20 -11.65 -0.32 -5.02
N PHE A 21 -10.55 -0.88 -4.49
CA PHE A 21 -9.31 -1.02 -5.25
C PHE A 21 -9.47 -2.03 -6.39
N LEU A 22 -10.15 -3.16 -6.15
CA LEU A 22 -10.45 -4.14 -7.19
C LEU A 22 -11.35 -3.55 -8.28
N LEU A 23 -12.35 -2.74 -7.89
CA LEU A 23 -13.20 -2.02 -8.82
C LEU A 23 -12.41 -1.02 -9.68
N LEU A 24 -11.45 -0.31 -9.10
CA LEU A 24 -10.55 0.57 -9.84
C LEU A 24 -9.75 -0.22 -10.90
N ILE A 25 -9.14 -1.35 -10.51
CA ILE A 25 -8.35 -2.17 -11.43
C ILE A 25 -9.23 -2.72 -12.56
N ALA A 26 -10.44 -3.19 -12.26
CA ALA A 26 -11.39 -3.68 -13.26
C ALA A 26 -11.81 -2.56 -14.23
N TRP A 27 -12.12 -1.37 -13.71
CA TRP A 27 -12.47 -0.21 -14.52
C TRP A 27 -11.34 0.21 -15.46
N LEU A 28 -10.11 0.30 -14.95
CA LEU A 28 -8.93 0.61 -15.75
C LEU A 28 -8.67 -0.46 -16.82
N ALA A 29 -8.76 -1.74 -16.46
CA ALA A 29 -8.59 -2.86 -17.39
C ALA A 29 -9.60 -2.76 -18.55
N PHE A 30 -10.88 -2.50 -18.25
CA PHE A 30 -11.91 -2.32 -19.26
C PHE A 30 -11.65 -1.09 -20.15
N GLY A 31 -11.30 0.05 -19.56
CA GLY A 31 -11.00 1.27 -20.30
C GLY A 31 -9.80 1.12 -21.24
N TYR A 32 -8.73 0.44 -20.79
CA TYR A 32 -7.56 0.17 -21.62
C TYR A 32 -7.83 -0.89 -22.68
N TYR A 33 -8.67 -1.88 -22.39
CA TYR A 33 -9.11 -2.86 -23.37
C TYR A 33 -9.87 -2.20 -24.52
N ALA A 34 -10.78 -1.27 -24.21
CA ALA A 34 -11.53 -0.52 -25.22
C ALA A 34 -10.62 0.35 -26.12
N GLN A 35 -9.44 0.77 -25.63
CA GLN A 35 -8.50 1.60 -26.38
C GLN A 35 -7.55 0.81 -27.28
N GLY A 36 -7.19 -0.43 -26.93
CA GLY A 36 -6.12 -1.15 -27.62
C GLY A 36 -6.10 -2.66 -27.43
N GLY A 37 -7.21 -3.25 -26.99
CA GLY A 37 -7.35 -4.69 -26.78
C GLY A 37 -6.59 -5.22 -25.56
N SER A 38 -6.46 -6.55 -25.50
CA SER A 38 -5.95 -7.28 -24.34
C SER A 38 -4.49 -6.97 -24.01
N ALA A 39 -3.62 -6.82 -25.02
CA ALA A 39 -2.20 -6.53 -24.81
C ALA A 39 -1.96 -5.16 -24.16
N VAL A 40 -2.72 -4.13 -24.59
CA VAL A 40 -2.64 -2.78 -24.02
C VAL A 40 -3.24 -2.75 -22.62
N ALA A 41 -4.36 -3.44 -22.39
CA ALA A 41 -4.93 -3.56 -21.06
C ALA A 41 -3.96 -4.23 -20.08
N ALA A 42 -3.37 -5.36 -20.47
CA ALA A 42 -2.44 -6.11 -19.62
C ALA A 42 -1.22 -5.28 -19.23
N SER A 43 -0.53 -4.67 -20.21
CA SER A 43 0.68 -3.88 -19.94
C SER A 43 0.41 -2.69 -19.01
N ARG A 44 -0.69 -1.96 -19.21
CA ARG A 44 -1.05 -0.81 -18.37
C ARG A 44 -1.55 -1.22 -16.97
N VAL A 45 -2.32 -2.30 -16.87
CA VAL A 45 -2.74 -2.83 -15.55
C VAL A 45 -1.53 -3.32 -14.76
N ILE A 46 -0.60 -4.03 -15.39
CA ILE A 46 0.65 -4.46 -14.76
C ILE A 46 1.43 -3.24 -14.27
N PHE A 47 1.56 -2.20 -15.08
CA PHE A 47 2.21 -0.95 -14.67
C PHE A 47 1.54 -0.33 -13.43
N VAL A 48 0.21 -0.25 -13.39
CA VAL A 48 -0.53 0.24 -12.22
C VAL A 48 -0.30 -0.65 -10.99
N LEU A 49 -0.31 -1.97 -11.15
CA LEU A 49 -0.04 -2.91 -10.05
C LEU A 49 1.39 -2.74 -9.51
N LEU A 50 2.38 -2.49 -10.38
CA LEU A 50 3.75 -2.19 -9.96
C LEU A 50 3.83 -0.86 -9.21
N LEU A 51 3.11 0.19 -9.63
CA LEU A 51 3.04 1.43 -8.87
C LEU A 51 2.44 1.22 -7.48
N PHE A 52 1.37 0.43 -7.38
CA PHE A 52 0.78 0.10 -6.08
C PHE A 52 1.67 -0.83 -5.25
N LEU A 53 2.49 -1.66 -5.87
CA LEU A 53 3.52 -2.41 -5.15
C LEU A 53 4.52 -1.45 -4.49
N CYS A 54 4.95 -0.39 -5.17
CA CYS A 54 5.78 0.66 -4.55
C CYS A 54 5.07 1.30 -3.35
N VAL A 55 3.76 1.61 -3.47
CA VAL A 55 2.96 2.13 -2.35
C VAL A 55 2.92 1.14 -1.18
N VAL A 56 2.74 -0.16 -1.44
CA VAL A 56 2.79 -1.18 -0.38
C VAL A 56 4.14 -1.16 0.32
N LEU A 57 5.24 -1.17 -0.43
CA LEU A 57 6.59 -1.13 0.14
C LEU A 57 6.83 0.15 0.96
N HIS A 58 6.35 1.30 0.47
CA HIS A 58 6.36 2.58 1.18
C HIS A 58 5.66 2.48 2.55
N GLU A 59 4.43 1.96 2.60
CA GLU A 59 3.68 1.77 3.84
C GLU A 59 4.37 0.77 4.79
N PHE A 60 4.99 -0.27 4.25
CA PHE A 60 5.80 -1.20 5.05
C PHE A 60 7.03 -0.50 5.65
N GLY A 61 7.63 0.47 4.97
CA GLY A 61 8.70 1.32 5.51
C GLY A 61 8.26 2.05 6.78
N HIS A 62 7.10 2.71 6.73
CA HIS A 62 6.48 3.33 7.91
C HIS A 62 6.21 2.32 9.02
N ALA A 63 5.60 1.17 8.68
CA ALA A 63 5.22 0.16 9.66
C ALA A 63 6.44 -0.49 10.34
N PHE A 64 7.53 -0.72 9.61
CA PHE A 64 8.77 -1.25 10.19
C PHE A 64 9.49 -0.24 11.07
N ALA A 65 9.51 1.05 10.68
CA ALA A 65 10.05 2.11 11.54
C ALA A 65 9.23 2.23 12.83
N ALA A 66 7.90 2.20 12.75
CA ALA A 66 7.02 2.23 13.93
C ALA A 66 7.26 1.02 14.85
N LYS A 67 7.46 -0.16 14.25
CA LYS A 67 7.77 -1.40 14.99
C LYS A 67 9.08 -1.31 15.78
N ALA A 68 10.10 -0.62 15.26
CA ALA A 68 11.35 -0.37 15.98
C ALA A 68 11.15 0.48 17.26
N PHE A 69 10.09 1.28 17.31
CA PHE A 69 9.67 2.04 18.50
C PHE A 69 8.60 1.32 19.34
N GLY A 70 8.36 0.03 19.09
CA GLY A 70 7.38 -0.77 19.83
C GLY A 70 5.93 -0.43 19.52
N ILE A 71 5.66 0.24 18.39
CA ILE A 71 4.31 0.54 17.93
C ILE A 71 3.94 -0.49 16.85
N ASN A 72 2.95 -1.34 17.13
CA ASN A 72 2.53 -2.32 16.13
C ASN A 72 1.58 -1.69 15.10
N THR A 73 1.62 -2.25 13.90
CA THR A 73 0.71 -1.94 12.80
C THR A 73 -0.09 -3.20 12.45
N PRO A 74 -1.28 -3.42 13.01
CA PRO A 74 -2.07 -4.64 12.79
C PRO A 74 -2.40 -4.91 11.32
N ASP A 75 -2.72 -3.87 10.54
CA ASP A 75 -3.03 -4.02 9.12
C ASP A 75 -2.71 -2.78 8.28
N ILE A 76 -2.42 -3.05 7.00
CA ILE A 76 -2.30 -2.06 5.93
C ILE A 76 -3.43 -2.36 4.93
N THR A 77 -4.28 -1.39 4.65
CA THR A 77 -5.38 -1.53 3.69
C THR A 77 -5.08 -0.74 2.43
N LEU A 78 -5.07 -1.42 1.28
CA LEU A 78 -4.98 -0.80 -0.03
C LEU A 78 -6.34 -0.27 -0.50
N LEU A 79 -6.34 1.01 -0.87
CA LEU A 79 -7.47 1.78 -1.37
C LEU A 79 -7.10 2.38 -2.74
N PRO A 80 -8.08 2.84 -3.53
CA PRO A 80 -7.83 3.56 -4.80
C PRO A 80 -6.90 4.77 -4.67
N ILE A 81 -6.85 5.38 -3.49
CA ILE A 81 -6.05 6.59 -3.21
C ILE A 81 -4.64 6.28 -2.71
N GLY A 82 -4.32 5.03 -2.37
CA GLY A 82 -3.04 4.65 -1.78
C GLY A 82 -3.17 3.52 -0.75
N GLY A 83 -2.18 3.38 0.12
CA GLY A 83 -2.23 2.49 1.28
C GLY A 83 -2.56 3.26 2.56
N VAL A 84 -3.26 2.61 3.49
CA VAL A 84 -3.50 3.16 4.83
C VAL A 84 -3.04 2.13 5.86
N ALA A 85 -1.96 2.45 6.57
CA ALA A 85 -1.47 1.70 7.71
C ALA A 85 -2.22 2.09 8.98
N ARG A 86 -2.80 1.10 9.70
CA ARG A 86 -3.40 1.35 11.00
C ARG A 86 -2.38 1.07 12.10
N LEU A 87 -1.86 2.13 12.72
CA LEU A 87 -1.02 2.04 13.91
C LEU A 87 -1.88 1.81 15.16
N GLU A 88 -1.40 1.01 16.11
CA GLU A 88 -2.10 0.79 17.39
C GLU A 88 -2.16 2.05 18.26
N ARG A 89 -1.13 2.88 18.20
CA ARG A 89 -1.04 4.16 18.89
C ARG A 89 -0.20 5.14 18.07
N MET A 90 -0.42 6.43 18.30
CA MET A 90 0.46 7.47 17.77
C MET A 90 1.76 7.55 18.59
N PRO A 91 2.90 7.90 17.97
CA PRO A 91 4.14 8.17 18.70
C PRO A 91 3.94 9.36 19.64
N GLU A 92 4.56 9.31 20.83
CA GLU A 92 4.50 10.40 21.81
C GLU A 92 5.62 11.43 21.61
N GLU A 93 6.74 10.98 21.03
CA GLU A 93 7.93 11.80 20.82
C GLU A 93 7.98 12.33 19.37
N PRO A 94 8.15 13.65 19.15
CA PRO A 94 8.20 14.24 17.81
C PRO A 94 9.31 13.65 16.92
N VAL A 95 10.42 13.23 17.54
CA VAL A 95 11.53 12.61 16.80
C VAL A 95 11.14 11.23 16.24
N GLN A 96 10.34 10.45 16.99
CA GLN A 96 9.85 9.16 16.51
C GLN A 96 8.89 9.35 15.34
N GLU A 97 7.99 10.33 15.44
CA GLU A 97 7.08 10.69 14.35
C GLU A 97 7.85 11.09 13.09
N LEU A 98 8.89 11.92 13.21
CA LEU A 98 9.73 12.32 12.09
C LEU A 98 10.43 11.12 11.44
N ILE A 99 11.02 10.22 12.24
CA ILE A 99 11.70 9.03 11.72
C ILE A 99 10.72 8.13 10.98
N ILE A 100 9.54 7.88 11.56
CA ILE A 100 8.49 7.08 10.94
C ILE A 100 8.05 7.73 9.64
N ALA A 101 7.75 9.03 9.64
CA ALA A 101 7.29 9.77 8.46
C ALA A 101 8.31 9.80 7.31
N VAL A 102 9.61 9.77 7.60
CA VAL A 102 10.66 9.73 6.56
C VAL A 102 10.96 8.31 6.09
N ALA A 103 10.69 7.28 6.90
CA ALA A 103 10.99 5.89 6.57
C ALA A 103 10.30 5.40 5.28
N GLY A 104 9.02 5.72 5.08
CA GLY A 104 8.30 5.37 3.85
C GLY A 104 8.91 6.00 2.60
N PRO A 105 9.10 7.34 2.56
CA PRO A 105 9.79 8.02 1.46
C PRO A 105 11.19 7.47 1.16
N LEU A 106 11.96 7.11 2.18
CA LEU A 106 13.28 6.48 1.98
C LEU A 106 13.20 5.14 1.26
N VAL A 107 12.16 4.33 1.52
CA VAL A 107 11.93 3.10 0.75
C VAL A 107 11.77 3.41 -0.73
N ASN A 108 11.02 4.44 -1.08
CA ASN A 108 10.86 4.86 -2.48
C ASN A 108 12.19 5.27 -3.12
N VAL A 109 13.07 5.97 -2.39
CA VAL A 109 14.40 6.36 -2.88
C VAL A 109 15.29 5.14 -3.11
N VAL A 110 15.18 4.10 -2.29
CA VAL A 110 16.00 2.87 -2.41
C VAL A 110 15.55 1.98 -3.57
N ILE A 111 14.25 1.96 -3.88
CA ILE A 111 13.69 1.11 -4.95
C ILE A 111 13.65 1.78 -6.33
N ALA A 112 13.87 3.10 -6.41
CA ALA A 112 13.88 3.89 -7.64
C ALA A 112 15.19 3.75 -8.40
#